data_AF-A0A2H0Q8I5-F1
#
_entry.id   AF-A0A2H0Q8I5-F1
#
_cell.length_a   1.000
_cell.length_b   1.000
_cell.length_c   1.000
_cell.angle_alpha   90.00
_cell.angle_beta   90.00
_cell.angle_gamma   90.00
#
_symmetry.space_group_name_H-M   'P 1'
#
loop_
_entity.id
_entity.type
_entity.pdbx_description
1 polymer ?
#
loop_
_entity_poly.entity_id
_entity_poly.type
_entity_poly.pdbx_seq_one_letter_code
_entity_poly.pdbx_strand_id
1 'polypeptide(L)'
;MKRWEKIESKINQKIESSLSSCSKVIKGATPEKIVELKQQAGQKIIVSKNKLVEAPASLSQKINHLKSTTIDQVQSLREDLNKNLQKGKEGKWSKFGIAASLIAAFEWALIPVYKKLTLYFSTISPGALASGIVLVTVSTITGIGVYNNSTKIAQEAGIVDREPASIERPLELRPKYYKRSERELLVANVIVPSYIEGKSSLRKLQIDFTIISSNRYIREYLFDNTYLLEDMLNSKVEPIIPGFPLSDEGKLILKEKIKAELNQLLLKMKIKGSVEQIYISSILAA
;
A
#
# COMPACT_ATOMS: atom_id res chain seq x y z
N MET A 1 35.08 29.05 18.85
CA MET A 1 35.02 27.75 18.12
C MET A 1 34.70 26.58 19.04
N LYS A 2 35.46 26.31 20.12
CA LYS A 2 35.25 25.15 21.03
C LYS A 2 33.86 24.95 21.66
N ARG A 3 33.01 25.98 21.73
CA ARG A 3 31.63 25.86 22.25
C ARG A 3 30.64 25.36 21.19
N TRP A 4 30.87 25.67 19.91
CA TRP A 4 30.04 25.22 18.80
C TRP A 4 30.29 23.75 18.47
N GLU A 5 31.55 23.32 18.47
CA GLU A 5 31.92 21.90 18.31
C GLU A 5 31.30 21.02 19.41
N LYS A 6 31.20 21.51 20.65
CA LYS A 6 30.53 20.82 21.76
C LYS A 6 29.01 20.73 21.60
N ILE A 7 28.39 21.67 20.90
CA ILE A 7 26.95 21.66 20.63
C ILE A 7 26.68 20.69 19.48
N GLU A 8 27.49 20.73 18.43
CA GLU A 8 27.42 19.83 17.29
C GLU A 8 27.63 18.37 17.71
N SER A 9 28.63 18.09 18.56
CA SER A 9 28.86 16.74 19.07
C SER A 9 27.69 16.21 19.90
N LYS A 10 27.04 17.07 20.70
CA LYS A 10 25.85 16.68 21.49
C LYS A 10 24.62 16.44 20.63
N ILE A 11 24.45 17.21 19.55
CA ILE A 11 23.36 17.03 18.59
C ILE A 11 23.57 15.73 17.82
N ASN A 12 24.78 15.49 17.30
CA ASN A 12 25.11 14.25 16.60
C ASN A 12 24.94 13.03 17.51
N GLN A 13 25.38 13.10 18.77
CA GLN A 13 25.20 12.02 19.75
C GLN A 13 23.72 11.71 20.02
N LYS A 14 22.85 12.73 20.10
CA LYS A 14 21.40 12.55 20.27
C LYS A 14 20.71 11.99 19.02
N ILE A 15 21.18 12.39 17.83
CA ILE A 15 20.68 11.87 16.55
C ILE A 15 21.05 10.38 16.43
N GLU A 16 22.29 10.01 16.74
CA GLU A 16 22.77 8.62 16.73
C GLU A 16 22.05 7.74 17.76
N SER A 17 21.79 8.25 18.98
CA SER A 17 21.03 7.51 19.99
C SER A 17 19.58 7.28 19.59
N SER A 18 18.97 8.25 18.90
CA SER A 18 17.59 8.15 18.41
C SER A 18 17.48 7.20 17.22
N LEU A 19 18.42 7.27 16.27
CA LEU A 19 18.49 6.37 15.12
C LEU A 19 18.76 4.91 15.53
N SER A 20 19.66 4.69 16.49
CA SER A 20 19.94 3.34 17.01
C SER A 20 18.74 2.74 17.75
N SER A 21 17.97 3.55 18.48
CA SER A 21 16.73 3.13 19.14
C SER A 21 15.63 2.78 18.13
N CYS A 22 15.43 3.60 17.09
CA CYS A 22 14.54 3.26 15.97
C CYS A 22 14.95 1.96 15.27
N SER A 23 16.26 1.73 15.08
CA SER A 23 16.75 0.51 14.43
C SER A 23 16.44 -0.77 15.22
N LYS A 24 16.40 -0.70 16.56
CA LYS A 24 16.08 -1.84 17.43
C LYS A 24 14.58 -2.17 17.37
N VAL A 25 13.73 -1.15 17.34
CA VAL A 25 12.27 -1.30 17.22
C VAL A 25 11.90 -1.87 15.84
N ILE A 26 12.55 -1.39 14.77
CA ILE A 26 12.34 -1.90 13.40
C ILE A 26 12.75 -3.37 13.30
N LYS A 27 13.86 -3.79 13.94
CA LYS A 27 14.32 -5.20 13.96
C LYS A 27 13.40 -6.14 14.74
N GLY A 28 12.71 -5.66 15.79
CA GLY A 28 11.76 -6.47 16.55
C GLY A 28 10.40 -6.66 15.86
N ALA A 29 10.04 -5.75 14.95
CA ALA A 29 8.74 -5.74 14.28
C ALA A 29 8.76 -6.26 12.83
N THR A 30 9.92 -6.70 12.31
CA THR A 30 10.02 -7.23 10.94
C THR A 30 9.91 -8.76 10.92
N PRO A 31 8.92 -9.34 10.22
CA PRO A 31 8.81 -10.79 10.04
C PRO A 31 10.05 -11.40 9.36
N GLU A 32 10.43 -12.62 9.74
CA GLU A 32 11.65 -13.30 9.26
C GLU A 32 11.77 -13.38 7.72
N LYS A 33 10.65 -13.43 6.99
CA LYS A 33 10.61 -13.40 5.52
C LYS A 33 11.16 -12.10 4.89
N ILE A 34 11.16 -10.99 5.63
CA ILE A 34 11.75 -9.71 5.18
C ILE A 34 13.26 -9.66 5.47
N VAL A 35 13.75 -10.46 6.42
CA VAL A 35 15.18 -10.57 6.75
C VAL A 35 15.94 -11.29 5.63
N GLU A 36 15.35 -12.31 5.01
CA GLU A 36 15.92 -13.01 3.84
C GLU A 36 16.00 -12.10 2.60
N LEU A 37 14.95 -11.33 2.32
CA LEU A 37 14.96 -10.32 1.25
C LEU A 37 16.01 -9.22 1.51
N LYS A 38 16.29 -8.91 2.78
CA LYS A 38 17.33 -7.96 3.18
C LYS A 38 18.74 -8.51 3.00
N GLN A 39 18.95 -9.82 3.13
CA GLN A 39 20.24 -10.46 2.86
C GLN A 39 20.54 -10.49 1.35
N GLN A 40 19.54 -10.79 0.51
CA GLN A 40 19.68 -10.72 -0.95
C GLN A 40 19.89 -9.28 -1.46
N ALA A 41 19.18 -8.31 -0.88
CA ALA A 41 19.42 -6.88 -1.15
C ALA A 41 20.77 -6.40 -0.61
N GLY A 42 21.21 -6.92 0.55
CA GLY A 42 22.48 -6.61 1.18
C GLY A 42 23.68 -7.03 0.33
N GLN A 43 23.63 -8.18 -0.34
CA GLN A 43 24.67 -8.61 -1.27
C GLN A 43 24.77 -7.69 -2.50
N LYS A 44 23.63 -7.25 -3.07
CA LYS A 44 23.62 -6.24 -4.15
C LYS A 44 24.16 -4.89 -3.67
N ILE A 45 23.86 -4.48 -2.45
CA ILE A 45 24.36 -3.24 -1.85
C ILE A 45 25.87 -3.32 -1.59
N ILE A 46 26.43 -4.47 -1.17
CA ILE A 46 27.89 -4.62 -0.94
C ILE A 46 28.67 -4.48 -2.26
N VAL A 47 28.16 -5.02 -3.36
CA VAL A 47 28.75 -4.85 -4.71
C VAL A 47 28.68 -3.38 -5.17
N SER A 48 27.59 -2.67 -4.87
CA SER A 48 27.46 -1.22 -5.13
C SER A 48 28.29 -0.36 -4.18
N LYS A 49 28.51 -0.80 -2.93
CA LYS A 49 29.32 -0.10 -1.92
C LYS A 49 30.79 -0.15 -2.29
N ASN A 50 31.28 -1.27 -2.82
CA ASN A 50 32.65 -1.36 -3.33
C ASN A 50 32.88 -0.44 -4.54
N LYS A 51 31.88 -0.25 -5.42
CA LYS A 51 31.92 0.78 -6.48
C LYS A 51 31.85 2.22 -5.97
N LEU A 52 31.26 2.46 -4.79
CA LEU A 52 31.15 3.79 -4.17
C LEU A 52 32.35 4.14 -3.28
N VAL A 53 33.08 3.15 -2.76
CA VAL A 53 34.30 3.34 -1.95
C VAL A 53 35.51 3.74 -2.83
N GLU A 54 35.48 3.47 -4.14
CA GLU A 54 36.48 3.99 -5.11
C GLU A 54 36.13 5.39 -5.67
N ALA A 55 34.91 5.88 -5.42
CA ALA A 55 34.45 7.20 -5.88
C ALA A 55 34.74 8.44 -4.98
N PRO A 56 35.30 8.38 -3.75
CA PRO A 56 35.43 9.57 -2.91
C PRO A 56 36.53 10.54 -3.38
N ALA A 57 37.53 10.08 -4.12
CA ALA A 57 38.59 10.95 -4.62
C ALA A 57 38.10 11.93 -5.71
N SER A 58 37.29 11.44 -6.67
CA SER A 58 36.78 12.26 -7.78
C SER A 58 35.60 13.15 -7.38
N LEU A 59 34.76 12.71 -6.44
CA LEU A 59 33.68 13.53 -5.88
C LEU A 59 34.20 14.61 -4.95
N SER A 60 35.18 14.32 -4.09
CA SER A 60 35.78 15.34 -3.22
C SER A 60 36.54 16.39 -4.03
N GLN A 61 37.20 16.00 -5.14
CA GLN A 61 37.82 16.95 -6.06
C GLN A 61 36.79 17.82 -6.78
N LYS A 62 35.67 17.24 -7.26
CA LYS A 62 34.57 18.00 -7.87
C LYS A 62 33.90 18.95 -6.88
N ILE A 63 33.69 18.52 -5.63
CA ILE A 63 33.10 19.36 -4.59
C ILE A 63 34.05 20.50 -4.21
N ASN A 64 35.35 20.24 -4.11
CA ASN A 64 36.34 21.28 -3.82
C ASN A 64 36.47 22.28 -4.99
N HIS A 65 36.44 21.81 -6.23
CA HIS A 65 36.43 22.66 -7.43
C HIS A 65 35.15 23.50 -7.54
N LEU A 66 33.98 22.90 -7.25
CA LEU A 66 32.71 23.64 -7.21
C LEU A 66 32.71 24.67 -6.07
N LYS A 67 33.29 24.34 -4.92
CA LYS A 67 33.40 25.27 -3.79
C LYS A 67 34.32 26.44 -4.13
N SER A 68 35.48 26.21 -4.76
CA SER A 68 36.37 27.30 -5.18
C SER A 68 35.73 28.16 -6.27
N THR A 69 35.16 27.55 -7.31
CA THR A 69 34.47 28.32 -8.37
C THR A 69 33.27 29.13 -7.85
N THR A 70 32.51 28.59 -6.88
CA THR A 70 31.42 29.35 -6.26
C THR A 70 31.96 30.48 -5.38
N ILE A 71 33.05 30.26 -4.64
CA ILE A 71 33.69 31.31 -3.82
C ILE A 71 34.26 32.41 -4.72
N ASP A 72 34.91 32.06 -5.82
CA ASP A 72 35.50 33.01 -6.78
C ASP A 72 34.41 33.83 -7.48
N GLN A 73 33.30 33.19 -7.88
CA GLN A 73 32.13 33.88 -8.43
C GLN A 73 31.47 34.82 -7.40
N VAL A 74 31.36 34.39 -6.15
CA VAL A 74 30.80 35.23 -5.08
C VAL A 74 31.74 36.40 -4.75
N GLN A 75 33.06 36.19 -4.81
CA GLN A 75 34.04 37.26 -4.62
C GLN A 75 34.03 38.26 -5.77
N SER A 76 34.00 37.80 -7.02
CA SER A 76 33.92 38.69 -8.19
C SER A 76 32.62 39.49 -8.20
N LEU A 77 31.48 38.85 -7.85
CA LEU A 77 30.20 39.54 -7.67
C LEU A 77 30.27 40.57 -6.54
N ARG A 78 30.94 40.26 -5.43
CA ARG A 78 31.11 41.20 -4.31
C ARG A 78 31.99 42.39 -4.68
N GLU A 79 33.04 42.18 -5.47
CA GLU A 79 33.91 43.24 -5.97
C GLU A 79 33.18 44.14 -6.97
N ASP A 80 32.43 43.55 -7.91
CA ASP A 80 31.59 44.30 -8.85
C ASP A 80 30.49 45.08 -8.14
N LEU A 81 29.84 44.48 -7.14
CA LEU A 81 28.84 45.14 -6.32
C LEU A 81 29.46 46.30 -5.52
N ASN A 82 30.63 46.12 -4.90
CA ASN A 82 31.31 47.19 -4.16
C ASN A 82 31.76 48.33 -5.08
N LYS A 83 32.29 48.01 -6.27
CA LYS A 83 32.71 48.99 -7.27
C LYS A 83 31.51 49.77 -7.81
N ASN A 84 30.35 49.12 -7.98
CA ASN A 84 29.11 49.75 -8.40
C ASN A 84 28.45 50.55 -7.27
N LEU A 85 28.56 50.12 -6.01
CA LEU A 85 28.12 50.87 -4.82
C LEU A 85 28.95 52.14 -4.60
N GLN A 86 30.26 52.09 -4.83
CA GLN A 86 31.11 53.29 -4.79
C GLN A 86 30.75 54.27 -5.92
N LYS A 87 30.52 53.78 -7.14
CA LYS A 87 30.04 54.62 -8.27
C LYS A 87 28.63 55.19 -8.06
N GLY A 88 27.76 54.46 -7.35
CA GLY A 88 26.43 54.94 -6.95
C GLY A 88 26.48 56.06 -5.90
N LYS A 89 27.46 56.03 -4.99
CA LYS A 89 27.73 57.14 -4.05
C LYS A 89 28.24 58.42 -4.74
N GLU A 90 28.84 58.30 -5.93
CA GLU A 90 29.29 59.43 -6.76
C GLU A 90 28.18 60.06 -7.64
N GLY A 91 26.92 59.65 -7.46
CA GLY A 91 25.76 60.38 -8.02
C GLY A 91 25.53 60.24 -9.52
N LYS A 92 26.25 59.36 -10.23
CA LYS A 92 26.03 59.11 -11.68
C LYS A 92 25.13 57.90 -11.93
N TRP A 93 23.86 58.01 -11.56
CA TRP A 93 22.85 56.94 -11.69
C TRP A 93 22.35 56.72 -13.13
N SER A 94 22.67 57.62 -14.07
CA SER A 94 22.19 57.58 -15.46
C SER A 94 22.92 56.60 -16.39
N LYS A 95 23.95 55.90 -15.92
CA LYS A 95 24.71 54.91 -16.74
C LYS A 95 24.54 53.45 -16.31
N PHE A 96 23.69 53.18 -15.31
CA PHE A 96 23.37 51.81 -14.94
C PHE A 96 22.28 51.27 -15.87
N GLY A 97 22.62 50.25 -16.67
CA GLY A 97 21.65 49.57 -17.52
C GLY A 97 20.46 49.04 -16.71
N ILE A 98 19.30 48.91 -17.36
CA ILE A 98 17.99 48.56 -16.77
C ILE A 98 18.06 47.35 -15.81
N ALA A 99 18.98 46.41 -16.06
CA ALA A 99 19.21 45.27 -15.17
C ALA A 99 19.72 45.67 -13.77
N ALA A 100 20.64 46.63 -13.66
CA ALA A 100 21.20 47.03 -12.37
C ALA A 100 20.22 47.86 -11.53
N SER A 101 19.37 48.67 -12.18
CA SER A 101 18.30 49.38 -11.48
C SER A 101 17.18 48.44 -11.00
N LEU A 102 16.87 47.39 -11.76
CA LEU A 102 15.93 46.35 -11.33
C LEU A 102 16.48 45.52 -10.16
N ILE A 103 17.77 45.16 -10.17
CA ILE A 103 18.42 44.46 -9.06
C ILE A 103 18.42 45.34 -7.80
N ALA A 104 18.77 46.63 -7.93
CA ALA A 104 18.74 47.57 -6.80
C ALA A 104 17.32 47.79 -6.24
N ALA A 105 16.31 47.88 -7.11
CA ALA A 105 14.91 47.97 -6.71
C ALA A 105 14.42 46.69 -6.01
N PHE A 106 14.84 45.52 -6.49
CA PHE A 106 14.55 44.22 -5.90
C PHE A 106 15.21 44.06 -4.52
N GLU A 107 16.47 44.47 -4.39
CA GLU A 107 17.16 44.51 -3.09
C GLU A 107 16.48 45.46 -2.11
N TRP A 108 16.08 46.66 -2.54
CA TRP A 108 15.39 47.61 -1.68
C TRP A 108 14.02 47.10 -1.21
N ALA A 109 13.27 46.42 -2.08
CA ALA A 109 11.98 45.81 -1.74
C ALA A 109 12.12 44.60 -0.80
N LEU A 110 13.19 43.82 -0.93
CA LEU A 110 13.42 42.63 -0.11
C LEU A 110 14.10 42.91 1.23
N ILE A 111 14.86 44.00 1.39
CA ILE A 111 15.50 44.38 2.66
C ILE A 111 14.50 44.42 3.85
N PRO A 112 13.33 45.09 3.77
CA PRO A 112 12.39 45.12 4.88
C PRO A 112 11.78 43.73 5.18
N VAL A 113 11.58 42.90 4.16
CA VAL A 113 11.09 41.52 4.31
C VAL A 113 12.14 40.64 4.98
N TYR A 114 13.39 40.74 4.54
CA TYR A 114 14.51 40.02 5.13
C TYR A 114 14.72 40.41 6.59
N LYS A 115 14.69 41.71 6.93
CA LYS A 115 14.79 42.17 8.33
C LYS A 115 13.65 41.66 9.21
N LYS A 116 12.41 41.64 8.70
CA LYS A 116 11.27 41.08 9.43
C LYS A 116 11.41 39.57 9.63
N LEU A 117 11.87 38.84 8.60
CA LEU A 117 12.12 37.41 8.68
C LEU A 117 13.24 37.08 9.66
N THR A 118 14.36 37.80 9.65
CA THR A 118 15.47 37.53 10.58
C THR A 118 15.09 37.82 12.03
N LEU A 119 14.32 38.87 12.29
CA LEU A 119 13.73 39.15 13.60
C LEU A 119 12.73 38.06 14.01
N TYR A 120 11.90 37.59 13.09
CA TYR A 120 10.97 36.50 13.37
C TYR A 120 11.72 35.19 13.68
N PHE A 121 12.72 34.83 12.87
CA PHE A 121 13.54 33.64 13.08
C PHE A 121 14.39 33.71 14.36
N SER A 122 14.79 34.89 14.83
CA SER A 122 15.50 35.03 16.11
C SER A 122 14.59 34.89 17.33
N THR A 123 13.28 35.12 17.19
CA THR A 123 12.28 34.90 18.26
C THR A 123 11.82 33.45 18.39
N ILE A 124 12.06 32.62 17.37
CA ILE A 124 11.67 31.21 17.37
C ILE A 124 12.68 30.39 18.18
N SER A 125 12.19 29.48 19.03
CA SER A 125 13.05 28.59 19.79
C SER A 125 13.87 27.66 18.86
N PRO A 126 15.10 27.26 19.24
CA PRO A 126 15.90 26.34 18.43
C PRO A 126 15.20 25.02 18.08
N GLY A 127 14.31 24.54 18.96
CA GLY A 127 13.50 23.34 18.72
C GLY A 127 12.46 23.54 17.61
N ALA A 128 11.78 24.69 17.58
CA ALA A 128 10.80 25.01 16.56
C ALA A 128 11.43 25.27 15.18
N LEU A 129 12.64 25.84 15.14
CA LEU A 129 13.43 25.94 13.91
C LEU A 129 13.79 24.56 13.34
N ALA A 130 14.29 23.66 14.18
CA ALA A 130 14.65 22.30 13.77
C ALA A 130 13.43 21.53 13.25
N SER A 131 12.28 21.61 13.92
CA SER A 131 11.03 20.98 13.44
C SER A 131 10.54 21.59 12.12
N GLY A 132 10.66 22.91 11.96
CA GLY A 132 10.30 23.58 10.72
C GLY A 132 11.14 23.12 9.53
N ILE A 133 12.46 22.99 9.72
CA ILE A 133 13.37 22.49 8.68
C ILE A 133 13.02 21.06 8.29
N VAL A 134 12.75 20.18 9.28
CA VAL A 134 12.34 18.79 9.03
C VAL A 134 11.01 18.73 8.26
N LEU A 135 10.01 19.51 8.65
CA LEU A 135 8.73 19.56 7.95
C LEU A 135 8.90 20.02 6.50
N VAL A 136 9.65 21.10 6.28
CA VAL A 136 9.93 21.61 4.94
C VAL A 136 10.62 20.53 4.10
N THR A 137 11.67 19.90 4.61
CA THR A 137 12.39 18.85 3.86
C THR A 137 11.51 17.65 3.54
N VAL A 138 10.69 17.17 4.48
CA VAL A 138 9.75 16.08 4.24
C VAL A 138 8.74 16.48 3.16
N SER A 139 8.13 17.67 3.27
CA SER A 139 7.19 18.17 2.27
C SER A 139 7.80 18.28 0.88
N THR A 140 9.04 18.75 0.76
CA THR A 140 9.72 18.84 -0.54
C THR A 140 9.97 17.46 -1.15
N ILE A 141 10.46 16.51 -0.35
CA ILE A 141 10.72 15.13 -0.82
C ILE A 141 9.40 14.47 -1.26
N THR A 142 8.33 14.63 -0.49
CA THR A 142 7.00 14.11 -0.85
C THR A 142 6.48 14.76 -2.13
N GLY A 143 6.61 16.09 -2.26
CA GLY A 143 6.18 16.82 -3.46
C GLY A 143 6.89 16.34 -4.72
N ILE A 144 8.21 16.15 -4.65
CA ILE A 144 9.00 15.59 -5.77
C ILE A 144 8.53 14.16 -6.11
N GLY A 145 8.26 13.33 -5.10
CA GLY A 145 7.75 11.97 -5.29
C GLY A 145 6.39 11.93 -5.98
N VAL A 146 5.45 12.78 -5.55
CA VAL A 146 4.13 12.92 -6.17
C VAL A 146 4.26 13.42 -7.60
N TYR A 147 5.10 14.43 -7.85
CA TYR A 147 5.33 14.95 -9.20
C TYR A 147 5.88 13.87 -10.13
N ASN A 148 6.95 13.17 -9.72
CA ASN A 148 7.56 12.11 -10.52
C ASN A 148 6.60 10.93 -10.77
N ASN A 149 5.81 10.55 -9.77
CA ASN A 149 4.80 9.50 -9.95
C ASN A 149 3.67 9.97 -10.86
N SER A 150 3.22 11.21 -10.73
CA SER A 150 2.17 11.77 -11.59
C SER A 150 2.62 11.90 -13.03
N THR A 151 3.86 12.33 -13.29
CA THR A 151 4.41 12.42 -14.65
C THR A 151 4.63 11.02 -15.23
N LYS A 152 5.11 10.08 -14.42
CA LYS A 152 5.22 8.67 -14.81
C LYS A 152 3.85 8.07 -15.16
N ILE A 153 2.83 8.28 -14.34
CA ILE A 153 1.45 7.86 -14.62
C ILE A 153 0.94 8.54 -15.88
N ALA A 154 1.16 9.84 -16.07
CA ALA A 154 0.73 10.55 -17.28
C ALA A 154 1.43 10.05 -18.56
N GLN A 155 2.69 9.63 -18.44
CA GLN A 155 3.47 9.06 -19.54
C GLN A 155 3.09 7.60 -19.82
N GLU A 156 2.91 6.77 -18.78
CA GLU A 156 2.49 5.36 -18.89
C GLU A 156 1.02 5.23 -19.29
N ALA A 157 0.18 6.19 -18.89
CA ALA A 157 -1.20 6.33 -19.32
C ALA A 157 -1.33 7.11 -20.64
N GLY A 158 -0.23 7.25 -21.40
CA GLY A 158 -0.21 7.88 -22.72
C GLY A 158 -1.42 7.45 -23.54
N ILE A 159 -2.01 8.41 -24.27
CA ILE A 159 -3.32 8.33 -24.96
C ILE A 159 -3.81 6.89 -25.06
N VAL A 160 -4.50 6.43 -24.02
CA VAL A 160 -5.21 5.17 -24.11
C VAL A 160 -6.24 5.45 -25.18
N ASP A 161 -6.05 4.86 -26.36
CA ASP A 161 -6.99 4.90 -27.46
C ASP A 161 -8.22 4.13 -26.95
N ARG A 162 -9.03 4.83 -26.17
CA ARG A 162 -10.27 4.32 -25.63
C ARG A 162 -11.19 4.30 -26.81
N GLU A 163 -11.27 3.13 -27.44
CA GLU A 163 -12.35 2.81 -28.34
C GLU A 163 -13.66 3.37 -27.76
N PRO A 164 -14.44 4.10 -28.58
CA PRO A 164 -15.65 4.74 -28.09
C PRO A 164 -16.54 3.68 -27.45
N ALA A 165 -17.22 4.04 -26.34
CA ALA A 165 -18.09 3.12 -25.59
C ALA A 165 -19.26 2.55 -26.42
N SER A 166 -19.43 3.02 -27.66
CA SER A 166 -20.37 2.57 -28.66
C SER A 166 -19.89 1.38 -29.51
N ILE A 167 -18.62 0.96 -29.39
CA ILE A 167 -18.18 -0.29 -30.02
C ILE A 167 -18.74 -1.43 -29.17
N GLU A 168 -19.73 -2.15 -29.69
CA GLU A 168 -20.20 -3.42 -29.15
C GLU A 168 -19.04 -4.42 -29.17
N ARG A 169 -18.21 -4.39 -28.12
CA ARG A 169 -17.24 -5.45 -27.90
C ARG A 169 -18.03 -6.74 -27.68
N PRO A 170 -17.60 -7.88 -28.26
CA PRO A 170 -18.18 -9.16 -27.89
C PRO A 170 -18.12 -9.24 -26.37
N LEU A 171 -19.28 -9.43 -25.72
CA LEU A 171 -19.41 -9.52 -24.26
C LEU A 171 -18.25 -10.35 -23.74
N GLU A 172 -17.26 -9.72 -23.10
CA GLU A 172 -16.19 -10.45 -22.44
C GLU A 172 -16.89 -11.33 -21.40
N LEU A 173 -17.02 -12.61 -21.74
CA LEU A 173 -17.70 -13.58 -20.92
C LEU A 173 -16.95 -13.59 -19.60
N ARG A 174 -17.60 -13.05 -18.56
CA ARG A 174 -17.03 -13.04 -17.22
C ARG A 174 -16.58 -14.45 -16.91
N PRO A 175 -15.36 -14.63 -16.40
CA PRO A 175 -14.88 -15.97 -16.11
C PRO A 175 -15.82 -16.63 -15.09
N LYS A 176 -16.00 -17.94 -15.19
CA LYS A 176 -16.91 -18.71 -14.32
C LYS A 176 -16.63 -18.50 -12.82
N TYR A 177 -15.38 -18.20 -12.46
CA TYR A 177 -14.95 -17.95 -11.09
C TYR A 177 -15.17 -16.51 -10.59
N TYR A 178 -15.69 -15.61 -11.43
CA TYR A 178 -15.97 -14.24 -11.04
C TYR A 178 -16.91 -14.21 -9.82
N LYS A 179 -16.45 -13.56 -8.74
CA LYS A 179 -17.17 -13.44 -7.45
C LYS A 179 -17.67 -14.77 -6.89
N ARG A 180 -16.92 -15.85 -7.07
CA ARG A 180 -17.28 -17.17 -6.52
C ARG A 180 -17.34 -17.15 -4.99
N SER A 181 -16.37 -16.53 -4.33
CA SER A 181 -16.32 -16.41 -2.86
C SER A 181 -17.51 -15.66 -2.26
N GLU A 182 -18.13 -14.75 -3.02
CA GLU A 182 -19.33 -14.03 -2.57
C GLU A 182 -20.62 -14.87 -2.67
N ARG A 183 -20.57 -16.02 -3.35
CA ARG A 183 -21.70 -16.93 -3.60
C ARG A 183 -21.53 -18.29 -2.92
N GLU A 184 -20.41 -18.48 -2.22
CA GLU A 184 -20.03 -19.72 -1.59
C GLU A 184 -20.41 -19.71 -0.11
N LEU A 185 -21.06 -20.77 0.37
CA LEU A 185 -21.43 -20.97 1.77
C LEU A 185 -20.98 -22.36 2.21
N LEU A 186 -20.16 -22.42 3.25
CA LEU A 186 -19.83 -23.67 3.95
C LEU A 186 -20.92 -23.95 5.00
N VAL A 187 -21.53 -25.12 4.91
CA VAL A 187 -22.44 -25.65 5.91
C VAL A 187 -21.73 -26.83 6.58
N ALA A 188 -21.43 -26.68 7.86
CA ALA A 188 -20.68 -27.65 8.63
C ALA A 188 -21.58 -28.38 9.62
N ASN A 189 -21.18 -29.60 9.99
CA ASN A 189 -21.77 -30.42 11.04
C ASN A 189 -23.23 -30.81 10.80
N VAL A 190 -23.62 -31.05 9.55
CA VAL A 190 -24.98 -31.54 9.26
C VAL A 190 -25.08 -33.01 9.61
N ILE A 191 -25.96 -33.35 10.55
CA ILE A 191 -26.13 -34.71 11.08
C ILE A 191 -27.32 -35.37 10.38
N VAL A 192 -27.04 -36.31 9.47
CA VAL A 192 -28.07 -37.13 8.81
C VAL A 192 -28.18 -38.49 9.51
N PRO A 193 -29.37 -38.91 9.98
CA PRO A 193 -29.54 -40.24 10.55
C PRO A 193 -29.38 -41.33 9.49
N SER A 194 -28.67 -42.41 9.82
CA SER A 194 -28.55 -43.61 8.99
C SER A 194 -29.13 -44.81 9.77
N TYR A 195 -30.12 -45.49 9.18
CA TYR A 195 -30.73 -46.67 9.79
C TYR A 195 -30.06 -47.94 9.29
N ILE A 196 -29.60 -48.78 10.21
CA ILE A 196 -29.15 -50.14 9.90
C ILE A 196 -30.27 -51.13 10.17
N GLU A 197 -30.82 -51.73 9.11
CA GLU A 197 -31.67 -52.90 9.25
C GLU A 197 -30.89 -54.02 9.97
N GLY A 198 -31.43 -54.49 11.10
CA GLY A 198 -30.85 -55.59 11.88
C GLY A 198 -29.84 -55.22 12.97
N LYS A 199 -29.53 -53.94 13.21
CA LYS A 199 -28.77 -53.49 14.39
C LYS A 199 -29.51 -52.39 15.13
N SER A 200 -29.62 -52.51 16.46
CA SER A 200 -30.34 -51.52 17.30
C SER A 200 -29.60 -50.20 17.52
N SER A 201 -28.36 -50.05 17.01
CA SER A 201 -27.60 -48.82 17.15
C SER A 201 -27.89 -47.85 16.01
N LEU A 202 -28.47 -46.71 16.37
CA LEU A 202 -28.58 -45.54 15.51
C LEU A 202 -27.16 -45.08 15.13
N ARG A 203 -26.82 -45.09 13.84
CA ARG A 203 -25.61 -44.45 13.33
C ARG A 203 -25.95 -43.09 12.75
N LYS A 204 -25.00 -42.18 12.82
CA LYS A 204 -25.16 -40.80 12.34
C LYS A 204 -24.09 -40.51 11.30
N LEU A 205 -24.49 -39.90 10.21
CA LEU A 205 -23.59 -39.39 9.19
C LEU A 205 -23.43 -37.89 9.41
N GLN A 206 -22.23 -37.46 9.77
CA GLN A 206 -21.90 -36.04 9.86
C GLN A 206 -21.28 -35.60 8.54
N ILE A 207 -21.87 -34.58 7.92
CA ILE A 207 -21.52 -34.12 6.57
C ILE A 207 -21.18 -32.64 6.64
N ASP A 208 -20.03 -32.29 6.08
CA ASP A 208 -19.67 -30.91 5.79
C ASP A 208 -19.73 -30.71 4.29
N PHE A 209 -20.45 -29.68 3.83
CA PHE A 209 -20.55 -29.39 2.42
C PHE A 209 -20.59 -27.90 2.13
N THR A 210 -20.12 -27.55 0.94
CA THR A 210 -20.08 -26.20 0.43
C THR A 210 -21.10 -26.03 -0.68
N ILE A 211 -21.93 -25.00 -0.56
CA ILE A 211 -22.95 -24.61 -1.52
C ILE A 211 -22.41 -23.46 -2.37
N ILE A 212 -22.62 -23.52 -3.69
CA ILE A 212 -22.45 -22.38 -4.59
C ILE A 212 -23.82 -21.97 -5.11
N SER A 213 -24.24 -20.77 -4.76
CA SER A 213 -25.49 -20.17 -5.22
C SER A 213 -25.33 -19.36 -6.50
N SER A 214 -26.44 -19.11 -7.18
CA SER A 214 -26.48 -18.26 -8.37
C SER A 214 -26.26 -16.78 -8.06
N ASN A 215 -26.58 -16.34 -6.83
CA ASN A 215 -26.41 -14.97 -6.39
C ASN A 215 -25.92 -14.88 -4.92
N ARG A 216 -25.36 -13.73 -4.56
CA ARG A 216 -24.88 -13.43 -3.20
C ARG A 216 -26.01 -13.40 -2.16
N TYR A 217 -27.21 -13.01 -2.58
CA TYR A 217 -28.39 -12.92 -1.71
C TYR A 217 -28.77 -14.27 -1.10
N ILE A 218 -28.81 -15.34 -1.90
CA ILE A 218 -29.09 -16.70 -1.42
C ILE A 218 -28.06 -17.13 -0.38
N ARG A 219 -26.77 -16.83 -0.61
CA ARG A 219 -25.70 -17.14 0.34
C ARG A 219 -25.96 -16.45 1.69
N GLU A 220 -26.21 -15.15 1.67
CA GLU A 220 -26.50 -14.37 2.90
C GLU A 220 -27.77 -14.88 3.59
N TYR A 221 -28.83 -15.12 2.83
CA TYR A 221 -30.08 -15.61 3.36
C TYR A 221 -29.94 -16.98 4.04
N LEU A 222 -29.26 -17.92 3.38
CA LEU A 222 -29.03 -19.25 3.92
C LEU A 222 -28.07 -19.23 5.12
N PHE A 223 -27.10 -18.33 5.13
CA PHE A 223 -26.22 -18.11 6.27
C PHE A 223 -27.01 -17.67 7.51
N ASP A 224 -27.85 -16.65 7.34
CA ASP A 224 -28.68 -16.10 8.43
C ASP A 224 -29.74 -17.09 8.91
N ASN A 225 -30.16 -18.03 8.05
CA ASN A 225 -31.20 -19.01 8.32
C ASN A 225 -30.68 -20.45 8.22
N THR A 226 -29.49 -20.71 8.77
CA THR A 226 -28.84 -22.04 8.69
C THR A 226 -29.72 -23.15 9.28
N TYR A 227 -30.50 -22.86 10.32
CA TYR A 227 -31.44 -23.82 10.93
C TYR A 227 -32.47 -24.38 9.93
N LEU A 228 -32.89 -23.61 8.92
CA LEU A 228 -33.82 -24.10 7.89
C LEU A 228 -33.18 -25.17 7.01
N LEU A 229 -31.87 -25.07 6.77
CA LEU A 229 -31.12 -26.09 6.04
C LEU A 229 -31.07 -27.37 6.85
N GLU A 230 -30.74 -27.27 8.14
CA GLU A 230 -30.65 -28.40 9.05
C GLU A 230 -32.01 -29.10 9.19
N ASP A 231 -33.08 -28.36 9.45
CA ASP A 231 -34.45 -28.91 9.58
C ASP A 231 -34.92 -29.57 8.28
N MET A 232 -34.66 -28.94 7.13
CA MET A 232 -35.01 -29.51 5.83
C MET A 232 -34.22 -30.80 5.57
N LEU A 233 -32.91 -30.81 5.80
CA LEU A 233 -32.08 -31.99 5.57
C LEU A 233 -32.48 -33.13 6.52
N ASN A 234 -32.74 -32.83 7.78
CA ASN A 234 -33.17 -33.81 8.78
C ASN A 234 -34.56 -34.39 8.47
N SER A 235 -35.47 -33.60 7.88
CA SER A 235 -36.84 -34.03 7.59
C SER A 235 -37.05 -34.64 6.21
N LYS A 236 -36.22 -34.30 5.22
CA LYS A 236 -36.40 -34.69 3.81
C LYS A 236 -35.33 -35.60 3.26
N VAL A 237 -34.11 -35.61 3.82
CA VAL A 237 -33.12 -36.59 3.41
C VAL A 237 -33.56 -37.93 3.98
N GLU A 238 -34.14 -38.76 3.11
CA GLU A 238 -34.44 -40.13 3.48
C GLU A 238 -33.20 -40.78 4.08
N PRO A 239 -33.36 -41.60 5.12
CA PRO A 239 -32.23 -42.20 5.81
C PRO A 239 -31.37 -42.97 4.84
N ILE A 240 -30.07 -42.69 4.86
CA ILE A 240 -29.12 -43.36 4.01
C ILE A 240 -28.99 -44.80 4.52
N ILE A 241 -29.31 -45.78 3.66
CA ILE A 241 -29.14 -47.22 3.94
C ILE A 241 -27.65 -47.43 4.28
N PRO A 242 -27.28 -48.31 5.23
CA PRO A 242 -25.89 -48.43 5.66
C PRO A 242 -24.97 -49.03 4.61
N GLY A 243 -25.55 -49.75 3.65
CA GLY A 243 -24.85 -50.23 2.46
C GLY A 243 -24.69 -49.15 1.39
N PHE A 244 -25.12 -47.90 1.63
CA PHE A 244 -24.94 -46.83 0.67
C PHE A 244 -23.45 -46.61 0.43
N PRO A 245 -23.00 -46.80 -0.81
CA PRO A 245 -21.58 -46.76 -1.09
C PRO A 245 -21.09 -45.31 -0.92
N LEU A 246 -20.13 -45.09 -0.01
CA LEU A 246 -19.39 -43.82 0.05
C LEU A 246 -18.36 -43.69 -1.09
N SER A 247 -18.53 -44.49 -2.14
CA SER A 247 -17.82 -44.34 -3.41
C SER A 247 -18.24 -43.04 -4.10
N ASP A 248 -17.54 -42.68 -5.17
CA ASP A 248 -17.80 -41.44 -5.90
C ASP A 248 -19.23 -41.36 -6.46
N GLU A 249 -19.82 -42.50 -6.79
CA GLU A 249 -21.21 -42.60 -7.25
C GLU A 249 -22.22 -42.23 -6.16
N GLY A 250 -22.07 -42.78 -4.94
CA GLY A 250 -22.95 -42.42 -3.84
C GLY A 250 -22.78 -40.96 -3.39
N LYS A 251 -21.54 -40.44 -3.42
CA LYS A 251 -21.31 -39.00 -3.19
C LYS A 251 -22.01 -38.13 -4.22
N LEU A 252 -22.01 -38.53 -5.49
CA LEU A 252 -22.73 -37.84 -6.56
C LEU A 252 -24.24 -37.84 -6.31
N ILE A 253 -24.82 -38.99 -5.97
CA ILE A 253 -26.25 -39.13 -5.67
C ILE A 253 -26.64 -38.22 -4.50
N LEU A 254 -25.86 -38.27 -3.41
CA LEU A 254 -26.10 -37.44 -2.23
C LEU A 254 -26.01 -35.95 -2.56
N LYS A 255 -25.01 -35.55 -3.34
CA LYS A 255 -24.82 -34.18 -3.81
C LYS A 255 -26.03 -33.69 -4.62
N GLU A 256 -26.50 -34.48 -5.57
CA GLU A 256 -27.66 -34.10 -6.40
C GLU A 256 -28.96 -34.09 -5.59
N LYS A 257 -29.13 -35.00 -4.62
CA LYS A 257 -30.29 -35.00 -3.71
C LYS A 257 -30.31 -33.74 -2.84
N ILE A 258 -29.20 -33.40 -2.19
CA ILE A 258 -29.09 -32.16 -1.39
C ILE A 258 -29.37 -30.94 -2.28
N LYS A 259 -28.83 -30.89 -3.50
CA LYS A 259 -29.07 -29.80 -4.44
C LYS A 259 -30.54 -29.67 -4.84
N ALA A 260 -31.23 -30.79 -5.09
CA ALA A 260 -32.64 -30.80 -5.43
C ALA A 260 -33.49 -30.26 -4.27
N GLU A 261 -33.26 -30.76 -3.05
CA GLU A 261 -33.99 -30.33 -1.85
C GLU A 261 -33.78 -28.83 -1.56
N LEU A 262 -32.54 -28.35 -1.65
CA LEU A 262 -32.24 -26.93 -1.45
C LEU A 262 -32.93 -26.04 -2.48
N ASN A 263 -32.95 -26.44 -3.75
CA ASN A 263 -33.66 -25.67 -4.77
C ASN A 263 -35.18 -25.68 -4.53
N GLN A 264 -35.76 -26.79 -4.06
CA GLN A 264 -37.17 -26.82 -3.66
C GLN A 264 -37.45 -25.91 -2.47
N LEU A 265 -36.55 -25.83 -1.48
CA LEU A 265 -36.66 -24.90 -0.37
C LEU A 265 -36.69 -23.45 -0.87
N LEU A 266 -35.73 -23.06 -1.72
CA LEU A 266 -35.68 -21.71 -2.30
C LEU A 266 -36.97 -21.37 -3.07
N LEU A 267 -37.52 -22.33 -3.82
CA LEU A 267 -38.78 -22.16 -4.54
C LEU A 267 -39.97 -21.96 -3.59
N LYS A 268 -40.08 -22.78 -2.52
CA LYS A 268 -41.14 -22.64 -1.50
C LYS A 268 -41.11 -21.27 -0.82
N MET A 269 -39.90 -20.76 -0.60
CA MET A 269 -39.66 -19.45 0.01
C MET A 269 -39.79 -18.27 -0.97
N LYS A 270 -40.07 -18.55 -2.25
CA LYS A 270 -40.19 -17.56 -3.33
C LYS A 270 -38.90 -16.74 -3.54
N ILE A 271 -37.74 -17.33 -3.25
CA ILE A 271 -36.43 -16.71 -3.45
C ILE A 271 -36.02 -16.89 -4.91
N LYS A 272 -35.67 -15.79 -5.59
CA LYS A 272 -35.19 -15.84 -6.98
C LYS A 272 -33.74 -16.33 -7.03
N GLY A 273 -33.52 -17.43 -7.76
CA GLY A 273 -32.21 -18.00 -8.05
C GLY A 273 -32.16 -19.49 -7.76
N SER A 274 -30.97 -20.06 -7.76
CA SER A 274 -30.77 -21.50 -7.55
C SER A 274 -29.43 -21.82 -6.88
N VAL A 275 -29.34 -23.01 -6.31
CA VAL A 275 -28.08 -23.65 -5.97
C VAL A 275 -27.51 -24.30 -7.22
N GLU A 276 -26.37 -23.79 -7.68
CA GLU A 276 -25.70 -24.26 -8.90
C GLU A 276 -24.93 -25.55 -8.65
N GLN A 277 -24.14 -25.56 -7.57
CA GLN A 277 -23.21 -26.65 -7.26
C GLN A 277 -23.13 -26.89 -5.75
N ILE A 278 -22.88 -28.14 -5.40
CA ILE A 278 -22.57 -28.57 -4.03
C ILE A 278 -21.28 -29.36 -4.05
N TYR A 279 -20.46 -29.18 -3.03
CA TYR A 279 -19.22 -29.91 -2.81
C TYR A 279 -19.25 -30.52 -1.42
N ILE A 280 -19.14 -31.84 -1.34
CA ILE A 280 -19.03 -32.52 -0.05
C ILE A 280 -17.56 -32.46 0.36
N SER A 281 -17.29 -31.73 1.44
CA SER A 281 -15.95 -31.51 1.99
C SER A 281 -15.52 -32.69 2.86
N SER A 282 -16.44 -33.18 3.70
CA SER A 282 -16.18 -34.27 4.64
C SER A 282 -17.44 -35.10 4.86
N ILE A 283 -17.24 -36.40 5.06
CA ILE A 283 -18.27 -37.34 5.52
C ILE A 283 -17.64 -38.18 6.63
N LEU A 284 -18.21 -38.10 7.82
CA LEU A 284 -17.81 -38.88 8.98
C LEU A 284 -18.98 -39.77 9.39
N ALA A 285 -18.73 -41.08 9.45
CA ALA A 285 -19.69 -42.04 10.00
C ALA A 285 -19.38 -42.25 11.49
N ALA A 286 -20.35 -41.92 12.36
CA ALA A 286 -20.29 -42.13 13.80
C ALA A 286 -21.34 -43.16 14.25
#